data_AF-A0A9J6DHG5-F1
#
_entry.id   AF-A0A9J6DHG5-F1
#
_cell.length_a   1.000
_cell.length_b   1.000
_cell.length_c   1.000
_cell.angle_alpha   90.00
_cell.angle_beta   90.00
_cell.angle_gamma   90.00
#
_symmetry.space_group_name_H-M   'P 1'
#
loop_
_entity.id
_entity.type
_entity.pdbx_description
1 polymer ?
#
loop_
_entity_poly.entity_id
_entity_poly.type
_entity_poly.pdbx_seq_one_letter_code
_entity_poly.pdbx_strand_id
1 'polypeptide(L)'
;MHLLPYELICLICESAINQRFDHAAYRLKPKHRIFGQHPMVNDALPNRILSGTVCIKGQVKEFTEDGVLFEDDPPGSEPLRVDDVILATGYRVSFPYMAPGVLDVSDDNQVAVYRLVFPP
;
A
#
# COMPACT_ATOMS: atom_id res chain seq x y z
N MET A 1 -11.03 23.98 -2.10
CA MET A 1 -11.48 24.17 -0.71
C MET A 1 -10.34 23.79 0.22
N HIS A 2 -9.52 24.75 0.65
CA HIS A 2 -8.53 24.56 1.73
C HIS A 2 -8.97 25.42 2.91
N LEU A 3 -9.90 24.91 3.72
CA LEU A 3 -10.36 25.61 4.92
C LEU A 3 -9.42 25.38 6.11
N LEU A 4 -8.62 24.30 6.10
CA LEU A 4 -7.69 23.95 7.19
C LEU A 4 -6.31 23.52 6.62
N PRO A 5 -5.23 23.70 7.40
CA PRO A 5 -3.91 23.19 7.05
C PRO A 5 -3.89 21.66 6.87
N TYR A 6 -3.10 21.17 5.92
CA TYR A 6 -2.98 19.75 5.60
C TYR A 6 -2.66 18.87 6.82
N GLU A 7 -1.73 19.32 7.66
CA GLU A 7 -1.35 18.58 8.87
C GLU A 7 -2.51 18.44 9.85
N LEU A 8 -3.30 19.50 10.03
CA LEU A 8 -4.45 19.49 10.93
C LEU A 8 -5.53 18.53 10.42
N ILE A 9 -5.80 18.55 9.12
CA ILE A 9 -6.74 17.61 8.49
C ILE A 9 -6.27 16.17 8.70
N CYS A 10 -4.98 15.90 8.43
CA CYS A 10 -4.42 14.57 8.66
C CYS A 10 -4.51 14.14 10.12
N LEU A 11 -4.20 15.03 11.07
CA LEU A 11 -4.27 14.73 12.51
C LEU A 11 -5.70 14.37 12.95
N ILE A 12 -6.70 15.14 12.50
CA ILE A 12 -8.11 14.88 12.82
C ILE A 12 -8.54 13.53 12.24
N CYS A 13 -8.24 13.26 10.97
CA CYS A 13 -8.62 12.01 10.32
C CYS A 13 -7.92 10.79 10.93
N GLU A 14 -6.62 10.87 11.17
CA GLU A 14 -5.84 9.80 11.81
C GLU A 14 -6.32 9.50 13.22
N SER A 15 -6.66 10.54 14.00
CA SER A 15 -7.27 10.37 15.32
C SER A 15 -8.61 9.65 15.20
N ALA A 16 -9.47 10.06 14.26
CA ALA A 16 -10.78 9.45 14.05
C ALA A 16 -10.68 7.96 13.65
N ILE A 17 -9.78 7.59 12.74
CA ILE A 17 -9.63 6.18 12.34
C ILE A 17 -8.99 5.32 13.44
N ASN A 18 -8.07 5.88 14.24
CA ASN A 18 -7.46 5.16 15.37
C ASN A 18 -8.44 4.90 16.52
N GLN A 19 -9.55 5.66 16.61
CA GLN A 19 -10.63 5.33 17.55
C GLN A 19 -11.34 4.01 17.22
N ARG A 20 -11.28 3.52 15.97
CA ARG A 20 -11.82 2.20 15.62
C ARG A 20 -10.91 1.06 16.07
N PHE A 21 -9.60 1.21 15.82
CA PHE A 21 -8.54 0.34 16.32
C PHE A 21 -7.19 1.04 16.17
N ASP A 22 -6.25 0.76 17.07
CA ASP A 22 -4.91 1.34 17.03
C ASP A 22 -4.10 0.73 15.87
N HIS A 23 -3.87 1.51 14.81
CA HIS A 23 -3.14 1.05 13.64
C HIS A 23 -1.67 0.72 13.97
N ALA A 24 -1.07 1.32 15.00
CA ALA A 24 0.30 0.99 15.41
C ALA A 24 0.34 -0.38 16.09
N ALA A 25 -0.60 -0.66 16.99
CA ALA A 25 -0.72 -1.96 17.64
C ALA A 25 -0.97 -3.11 16.64
N TYR A 26 -1.65 -2.80 15.52
CA TYR A 26 -1.95 -3.75 14.44
C TYR A 26 -0.86 -3.80 13.35
N ARG A 27 0.25 -3.08 13.50
CA ARG A 27 1.34 -2.95 12.51
C ARG A 27 0.89 -2.39 11.14
N LEU A 28 -0.19 -1.61 11.12
CA LEU A 28 -0.76 -0.97 9.93
C LEU A 28 -0.47 0.53 9.84
N LYS A 29 0.21 1.12 10.84
CA LYS A 29 0.53 2.55 10.83
C LYS A 29 1.59 2.88 9.77
N PRO A 30 1.26 3.67 8.73
CA PRO A 30 2.23 4.05 7.71
C PRO A 30 3.25 5.08 8.23
N LYS A 31 4.38 5.22 7.51
CA LYS A 31 5.38 6.26 7.77
C LYS A 31 4.95 7.65 7.26
N HIS A 32 4.00 7.71 6.33
CA HIS A 32 3.44 8.94 5.78
C HIS A 32 2.10 9.31 6.46
N ARG A 33 1.61 10.54 6.24
CA ARG A 33 0.28 10.98 6.71
C ARG A 33 -0.83 10.27 5.94
N ILE A 34 -2.03 10.17 6.51
CA ILE A 34 -3.17 9.42 5.94
C ILE A 34 -3.51 9.78 4.47
N PHE A 35 -3.33 11.02 4.04
CA PHE A 35 -3.61 11.46 2.67
C PHE A 35 -2.39 11.50 1.74
N GLY A 36 -1.23 11.03 2.22
CA GLY A 36 -0.04 10.84 1.38
C GLY A 36 -0.19 9.68 0.38
N GLN A 37 -1.17 8.80 0.61
CA GLN A 37 -1.56 7.72 -0.29
C GLN A 37 -3.06 7.44 -0.14
N HIS A 38 -3.68 6.76 -1.10
CA HIS A 38 -5.06 6.31 -0.99
C HIS A 38 -5.24 5.35 0.20
N PRO A 39 -6.17 5.65 1.14
CA PRO A 39 -6.44 4.75 2.26
C PRO A 39 -7.14 3.48 1.79
N MET A 40 -6.80 2.35 2.40
CA MET A 40 -7.48 1.08 2.18
C MET A 40 -8.72 0.97 3.08
N VAL A 41 -9.81 0.44 2.52
CA VAL A 41 -11.08 0.23 3.22
C VAL A 41 -11.36 -1.26 3.26
N ASN A 42 -11.43 -1.83 4.48
CA ASN A 42 -11.75 -3.24 4.68
C ASN A 42 -12.38 -3.46 6.06
N ASP A 43 -13.60 -4.00 6.11
CA ASP A 43 -14.33 -4.22 7.37
C ASP A 43 -13.87 -5.48 8.13
N ALA A 44 -13.27 -6.44 7.43
CA ALA A 44 -12.88 -7.73 8.01
C ALA A 44 -11.44 -7.74 8.55
N LEU A 45 -10.53 -6.98 7.92
CA LEU A 45 -9.10 -7.08 8.15
C LEU A 45 -8.69 -6.90 9.63
N PRO A 46 -9.17 -5.88 10.37
CA PRO A 46 -8.78 -5.72 11.77
C PRO A 46 -9.12 -6.96 12.60
N ASN A 47 -10.33 -7.50 12.44
CA ASN A 47 -10.75 -8.70 13.17
C ASN A 47 -9.91 -9.94 12.80
N ARG A 48 -9.51 -10.06 11.53
CA ARG A 48 -8.67 -11.17 11.05
C ARG A 48 -7.25 -11.12 11.60
N ILE A 49 -6.71 -9.90 11.77
CA ILE A 49 -5.42 -9.67 12.43
C ILE A 49 -5.54 -10.04 13.91
N LEU A 50 -6.57 -9.53 14.60
CA LEU A 50 -6.77 -9.77 16.02
C LEU A 50 -6.98 -11.27 16.33
N SER A 51 -7.66 -12.00 15.45
CA SER A 51 -7.87 -13.45 15.61
C SER A 51 -6.68 -14.30 15.19
N GLY A 52 -5.59 -13.70 14.68
CA GLY A 52 -4.41 -14.43 14.20
C GLY A 52 -4.59 -15.17 12.87
N THR A 53 -5.70 -14.97 12.17
CA THR A 53 -5.93 -15.58 10.84
C THR A 53 -5.20 -14.84 9.71
N VAL A 54 -4.82 -13.59 9.96
CA VAL A 54 -3.95 -12.79 9.09
C VAL A 54 -2.83 -12.23 9.95
N CYS A 55 -1.58 -12.49 9.57
CA CYS A 55 -0.40 -11.97 10.27
C CYS A 55 0.30 -10.93 9.42
N ILE A 56 0.46 -9.71 9.94
CA ILE A 56 1.18 -8.64 9.24
C ILE A 56 2.68 -8.81 9.44
N LYS A 57 3.41 -8.89 8.33
CA LYS A 57 4.88 -8.99 8.27
C LYS A 57 5.47 -7.74 7.61
N GLY A 58 6.78 -7.53 7.81
CA GLY A 58 7.54 -6.50 7.13
C GLY A 58 7.68 -6.76 5.63
N GLN A 59 8.58 -6.03 4.97
CA GLN A 59 8.90 -6.28 3.57
C GLN A 59 9.54 -7.65 3.40
N VAL A 60 9.32 -8.26 2.24
CA VAL A 60 10.02 -9.49 1.86
C VAL A 60 11.49 -9.16 1.64
N LYS A 61 12.37 -9.85 2.36
CA LYS A 61 13.81 -9.77 2.20
C LYS A 61 14.28 -10.72 1.11
N GLU A 62 13.83 -11.97 1.17
CA GLU A 62 14.27 -13.03 0.26
C GLU A 62 13.22 -14.15 0.19
N PHE A 63 13.05 -14.72 -1.01
CA PHE A 63 12.31 -15.97 -1.21
C PHE A 63 13.30 -17.14 -1.18
N THR A 64 12.97 -18.18 -0.43
CA THR A 64 13.71 -19.46 -0.43
C THR A 64 12.96 -20.48 -1.30
N GLU A 65 13.47 -21.71 -1.38
CA GLU A 65 12.84 -22.79 -2.15
C GLU A 65 11.40 -23.08 -1.67
N ASP A 66 11.14 -22.97 -0.37
CA ASP A 66 9.88 -23.36 0.28
C ASP A 66 9.33 -22.30 1.25
N GLY A 67 9.83 -21.06 1.20
CA GLY A 67 9.46 -20.04 2.19
C GLY A 67 9.91 -18.62 1.87
N VAL A 68 9.71 -17.74 2.86
CA VAL A 68 9.96 -16.30 2.76
C VAL A 68 10.63 -15.80 4.04
N LEU A 69 11.71 -15.04 3.87
CA LEU A 69 12.33 -14.25 4.94
C LEU A 69 11.85 -12.80 4.83
N PHE A 70 11.56 -12.18 5.98
CA PHE A 70 11.15 -10.79 6.06
C PHE A 70 12.25 -9.91 6.66
N GLU A 71 12.21 -8.61 6.34
CA GLU A 71 13.20 -7.65 6.86
C GLU A 71 13.12 -7.47 8.39
N ASP A 72 11.96 -7.71 8.98
CA ASP A 72 11.73 -7.61 10.43
C ASP A 72 12.05 -8.90 11.19
N ASP A 73 12.47 -9.96 10.51
CA ASP A 73 12.85 -11.22 11.16
C ASP A 73 14.22 -11.09 11.86
N PRO A 74 14.37 -11.60 13.10
CA PRO A 74 15.65 -11.63 13.79
C PRO A 74 16.75 -12.34 12.99
N PRO A 75 18.03 -11.96 13.17
CA PRO A 75 19.15 -12.68 12.56
C PRO A 75 19.13 -14.18 12.92
N GLY A 76 19.24 -15.04 11.91
CA GLY A 76 19.19 -16.49 12.08
C GLY A 76 17.79 -17.10 12.15
N SER A 77 16.74 -16.33 11.84
CA SER A 77 15.39 -16.88 11.71
C SER A 77 15.28 -17.81 10.52
N GLU A 78 14.51 -18.89 10.70
CA GLU A 78 14.13 -19.79 9.61
C GLU A 78 13.08 -19.11 8.70
N PRO A 79 13.08 -19.38 7.39
CA PRO A 79 12.07 -18.88 6.46
C PRO A 79 10.66 -19.30 6.88
N LEU A 80 9.69 -18.39 6.74
CA LEU A 80 8.29 -18.73 6.90
C LEU A 80 7.86 -19.57 5.70
N ARG A 81 7.52 -20.84 5.92
CA ARG A 81 7.02 -21.72 4.88
C ARG A 81 5.68 -21.23 4.33
N VAL A 82 5.58 -21.18 3.00
CA VAL A 82 4.35 -20.78 2.29
C VAL A 82 4.15 -21.67 1.06
N ASP A 83 2.91 -22.05 0.79
CA ASP A 83 2.56 -22.86 -0.39
C ASP A 83 2.31 -21.98 -1.62
N ASP A 84 1.73 -20.79 -1.41
CA ASP A 84 1.32 -19.87 -2.46
C ASP A 84 1.79 -18.43 -2.18
N VAL A 85 2.20 -17.73 -3.23
CA VAL A 85 2.55 -16.30 -3.19
C VAL A 85 1.64 -15.53 -4.14
N ILE A 86 0.85 -14.60 -3.58
CA ILE A 86 -0.06 -13.75 -4.35
C ILE A 86 0.53 -12.33 -4.42
N LEU A 87 0.95 -11.91 -5.62
CA LEU A 87 1.51 -10.57 -5.85
C LEU A 87 0.39 -9.56 -6.11
N ALA A 88 -0.10 -8.91 -5.05
CA ALA A 88 -1.06 -7.82 -5.12
C ALA A 88 -0.40 -6.44 -5.29
N THR A 89 0.60 -6.32 -6.18
CA THR A 89 1.48 -5.14 -6.33
C THR A 89 0.95 -4.05 -7.29
N GLY A 90 -0.30 -4.17 -7.72
CA GLY A 90 -0.96 -3.20 -8.61
C GLY A 90 -0.76 -3.51 -10.09
N TYR A 91 -0.96 -2.50 -10.94
CA TYR A 91 -0.96 -2.63 -12.40
C TYR A 91 -0.11 -1.56 -13.07
N ARG A 92 0.41 -1.87 -14.26
CA ARG A 92 1.03 -0.89 -15.17
C ARG A 92 0.05 -0.52 -16.27
N VAL A 93 -0.05 0.77 -16.57
CA VAL A 93 -0.86 1.34 -17.63
C VAL A 93 -0.04 1.36 -18.92
N SER A 94 -0.68 1.02 -20.05
CA SER A 94 -0.06 1.13 -21.37
C SER A 94 -1.12 1.33 -22.46
N PHE A 95 -0.74 1.99 -23.56
CA PHE A 95 -1.61 2.26 -24.71
C PHE A 95 -0.98 1.68 -25.99
N PRO A 96 -1.03 0.34 -26.21
CA PRO A 96 -0.28 -0.33 -27.27
C PRO A 96 -0.77 -0.01 -28.70
N TYR A 97 -1.94 0.61 -28.81
CA TYR A 97 -2.56 1.00 -30.08
C TYR A 97 -2.38 2.49 -30.42
N MET A 98 -1.83 3.29 -29.50
CA MET A 98 -1.58 4.71 -29.75
C MET A 98 -0.21 4.92 -30.39
N ALA A 99 -0.12 5.88 -31.29
CA ALA A 99 1.17 6.29 -31.84
C ALA A 99 2.05 6.89 -30.73
N PRO A 100 3.38 6.66 -30.75
CA PRO A 100 4.31 7.30 -29.82
C PRO A 100 4.14 8.82 -29.83
N GLY A 101 4.19 9.46 -28.66
CA GLY A 101 4.01 10.90 -28.50
C GLY A 101 2.56 11.37 -28.35
N VAL A 102 1.56 10.49 -28.51
CA VAL A 102 0.14 10.84 -28.31
C VAL A 102 -0.27 10.69 -26.84
N LEU A 103 0.06 9.56 -26.23
CA LEU A 103 -0.23 9.22 -24.83
C LEU A 103 0.92 8.39 -24.27
N ASP A 104 2.04 9.06 -24.04
CA ASP A 104 3.20 8.41 -23.46
C ASP A 104 2.98 8.19 -21.96
N VAL A 105 3.23 6.95 -21.53
CA VAL A 105 3.23 6.57 -20.12
C VAL A 105 4.66 6.72 -19.60
N SER A 106 4.84 7.49 -18.54
CA SER A 106 6.14 7.66 -17.89
C SER A 106 6.57 6.43 -17.08
N ASP A 107 7.85 6.38 -16.70
CA ASP A 107 8.41 5.30 -15.90
C ASP A 107 7.73 5.14 -14.52
N ASP A 108 7.13 6.21 -13.99
CA ASP A 108 6.36 6.22 -12.74
C ASP A 108 4.85 5.95 -12.96
N ASN A 109 4.49 5.35 -14.10
CA ASN A 109 3.13 4.92 -14.44
C ASN A 109 2.12 6.07 -14.48
N GLN A 110 2.57 7.28 -14.83
CA GLN A 110 1.73 8.46 -15.02
C GLN A 110 1.48 8.71 -16.51
N VAL A 111 0.36 9.36 -16.79
CA VAL A 111 -0.01 9.78 -18.15
C VAL A 111 -0.25 11.27 -18.11
N ALA A 112 0.49 12.01 -18.93
CA ALA A 112 0.30 13.45 -19.04
C ALA A 112 -0.98 13.72 -19.85
N VAL A 113 -2.08 14.00 -19.17
CA VAL A 113 -3.38 14.32 -19.77
C VAL A 113 -4.09 15.41 -18.97
N TYR A 114 -4.56 16.45 -19.65
CA TYR A 114 -5.37 17.49 -19.05
C TYR A 114 -6.66 16.90 -18.48
N ARG A 115 -6.85 17.06 -17.17
CA ARG A 115 -7.98 16.53 -16.39
C ARG A 115 -8.21 15.03 -16.58
N LEU A 116 -7.16 14.26 -16.85
CA LEU A 116 -7.24 12.82 -17.12
C LEU A 116 -8.04 12.45 -18.38
N VAL A 117 -8.21 13.39 -19.33
CA VAL A 117 -9.01 13.18 -20.55
C VAL A 117 -8.25 13.51 -21.82
N PHE A 118 -7.71 14.73 -21.94
CA PHE A 118 -7.15 15.21 -23.20
C PHE A 118 -5.62 15.16 -23.19
N PRO A 119 -4.95 14.64 -24.23
CA PRO A 119 -3.53 14.84 -24.41
C PRO A 119 -3.19 16.34 -24.36
N PRO A 120 -2.06 16.75 -23.74
CA PRO A 120 -1.64 18.14 -23.61
C PRO A 120 -1.37 18.81 -24.96
#